data_AF-M7T599-F1
#
_entry.id   AF-M7T599-F1
#
_cell.length_a   1.000
_cell.length_b   1.000
_cell.length_c   1.000
_cell.angle_alpha   90.00
_cell.angle_beta   90.00
_cell.angle_gamma   90.00
#
_symmetry.space_group_name_H-M   'P 1'
#
loop_
_entity.id
_entity.type
_entity.pdbx_description
1 polymer ?
#
loop_
_entity_poly.entity_id
_entity_poly.type
_entity_poly.pdbx_seq_one_letter_code
_entity_poly.pdbx_strand_id
1 'polypeptide(L)'
;MASRGFSKALRSQLARQVASPAAQRRSFVAAANLVRATAKQARPAVAGIAQQQVRGVKTIDFAGVPEDSETWPAIKPQLTKGKTLYFSHGFSPVFKDVTNVDVPKDVDVILVAPKGSGRTVRSLFREGRGINSSYAVFQDVTGKAEEKAQALGVAIGSGYLYKTTFEKEVYSDLYGERGCLMGGIHGMFLAQYEVLRERGHSPSEAFNETVEEATQSLYPLIGANGMDWMYEACSTTARRGAIDWTPKFKDALKPVFNSLYDSVRDGTETKRSLEYNSQKDYRQKFEAEMEEIRNLEIWKAGKAVRSLRPENQK
;
A
#
# COMPACT_ATOMS: atom_id res chain seq x y z
N MET A 1 19.60 -27.54 -70.13
CA MET A 1 19.01 -28.36 -71.21
C MET A 1 18.51 -29.67 -70.60
N ALA A 2 17.25 -30.03 -70.89
CA ALA A 2 16.61 -31.36 -70.91
C ALA A 2 17.06 -32.46 -69.91
N SER A 3 16.21 -33.31 -69.31
CA SER A 3 14.77 -33.55 -69.40
C SER A 3 14.44 -34.72 -68.44
N ARG A 4 13.28 -34.62 -67.78
CA ARG A 4 12.24 -35.66 -67.54
C ARG A 4 12.68 -37.13 -67.38
N GLY A 5 12.34 -37.76 -66.25
CA GLY A 5 11.09 -38.53 -66.08
C GLY A 5 11.46 -39.91 -65.48
N PHE A 6 10.63 -40.73 -64.85
CA PHE A 6 9.18 -40.77 -64.66
C PHE A 6 8.93 -41.82 -63.55
N SER A 7 7.98 -41.59 -62.65
CA SER A 7 7.47 -42.59 -61.68
C SER A 7 6.63 -43.67 -62.36
N LYS A 8 6.67 -44.89 -61.81
CA LYS A 8 5.62 -45.94 -61.85
C LYS A 8 6.06 -47.02 -60.83
N ALA A 9 5.23 -47.67 -60.03
CA ALA A 9 3.79 -47.80 -60.04
C ALA A 9 3.28 -48.20 -58.64
N LEU A 10 1.98 -47.95 -58.46
CA LEU A 10 1.14 -48.15 -57.30
C LEU A 10 0.46 -49.54 -57.34
N ARG A 11 -0.12 -49.96 -56.19
CA ARG A 11 -1.14 -51.02 -55.94
C ARG A 11 -0.56 -52.36 -55.45
N SER A 12 -1.10 -53.07 -54.45
CA SER A 12 -2.37 -52.97 -53.69
C SER A 12 -2.37 -53.90 -52.46
N GLN A 13 -3.02 -53.45 -51.38
CA GLN A 13 -3.88 -54.14 -50.39
C GLN A 13 -3.58 -55.59 -49.93
N LEU A 14 -3.43 -55.81 -48.62
CA LEU A 14 -4.45 -56.42 -47.72
C LEU A 14 -3.93 -56.56 -46.28
N ALA A 15 -4.88 -56.61 -45.35
CA ALA A 15 -4.78 -56.39 -43.91
C ALA A 15 -4.12 -57.52 -43.09
N ARG A 16 -3.57 -57.16 -41.91
CA ARG A 16 -3.84 -57.82 -40.60
C ARG A 16 -3.21 -57.06 -39.42
N GLN A 17 -4.05 -56.82 -38.41
CA GLN A 17 -3.70 -56.35 -37.07
C GLN A 17 -2.90 -57.42 -36.31
N VAL A 18 -1.82 -57.02 -35.62
CA VAL A 18 -1.37 -57.62 -34.34
C VAL A 18 -0.70 -56.49 -33.51
N ALA A 19 -0.96 -56.53 -32.20
CA ALA A 19 -0.79 -55.50 -31.18
C ALA A 19 0.66 -55.02 -30.91
N SER A 20 0.77 -53.79 -30.43
CA SER A 20 1.95 -53.23 -29.72
C SER A 20 1.57 -52.88 -28.27
N PRO A 21 2.47 -53.08 -27.29
CA PRO A 21 2.11 -53.07 -25.87
C PRO A 21 2.07 -51.66 -25.26
N ALA A 22 1.16 -51.51 -24.30
CA ALA A 22 0.97 -50.32 -23.48
C ALA A 22 2.13 -50.13 -22.50
N ALA A 23 2.78 -48.96 -22.56
CA ALA A 23 3.72 -48.52 -21.53
C ALA A 23 2.96 -47.94 -20.32
N GLN A 24 3.03 -48.71 -19.24
CA GLN A 24 2.67 -48.46 -17.84
C GLN A 24 2.50 -46.99 -17.38
N ARG A 25 1.29 -46.71 -16.88
CA ARG A 25 1.05 -45.79 -15.76
C ARG A 25 1.79 -46.27 -14.52
N ARG A 26 2.46 -45.37 -13.79
CA ARG A 26 2.74 -45.54 -12.35
C ARG A 26 2.56 -44.22 -11.61
N SER A 27 1.55 -44.22 -10.75
CA SER A 27 1.35 -43.31 -9.63
C SER A 27 1.76 -44.02 -8.32
N PHE A 28 1.97 -43.21 -7.29
CA PHE A 28 2.04 -43.49 -5.84
C PHE A 28 3.42 -43.63 -5.13
N VAL A 29 3.73 -42.56 -4.38
CA VAL A 29 3.96 -42.49 -2.90
C VAL A 29 5.28 -42.96 -2.26
N ALA A 30 5.81 -41.99 -1.49
CA ALA A 30 6.64 -42.03 -0.26
C ALA A 30 8.11 -42.50 -0.31
N ALA A 31 8.99 -41.55 0.02
CA ALA A 31 10.08 -41.79 0.95
C ALA A 31 10.25 -40.53 1.84
N ALA A 32 10.01 -40.71 3.13
CA ALA A 32 10.22 -39.73 4.18
C ALA A 32 11.57 -39.97 4.87
N ASN A 33 12.09 -38.89 5.48
CA ASN A 33 13.11 -38.79 6.54
C ASN A 33 14.59 -38.69 6.11
N LEU A 34 15.20 -37.51 6.28
CA LEU A 34 15.97 -37.11 7.49
C LEU A 34 16.80 -35.83 7.23
N VAL A 35 16.24 -34.65 7.53
CA VAL A 35 17.03 -33.50 8.02
C VAL A 35 16.23 -32.84 9.13
N ARG A 36 16.66 -33.08 10.37
CA ARG A 36 16.06 -32.52 11.58
C ARG A 36 16.61 -31.11 11.78
N ALA A 37 16.08 -30.13 11.06
CA ALA A 37 16.26 -28.72 11.40
C ALA A 37 15.15 -28.34 12.40
N THR A 38 15.55 -27.83 13.56
CA THR A 38 14.64 -27.36 14.61
C THR A 38 13.90 -26.11 14.15
N ALA A 39 12.78 -26.29 13.44
CA ALA A 39 11.81 -25.24 13.21
C ALA A 39 10.95 -25.09 14.47
N LYS A 40 11.03 -23.91 15.11
CA LYS A 40 10.05 -23.50 16.12
C LYS A 40 8.66 -23.60 15.50
N GLN A 41 7.79 -24.36 16.15
CA GLN A 41 6.41 -24.59 15.77
C GLN A 41 5.69 -23.24 15.61
N ALA A 42 5.34 -22.88 14.36
CA ALA A 42 4.52 -21.69 14.10
C ALA A 42 3.15 -21.91 14.75
N ARG A 43 2.70 -20.94 15.55
CA ARG A 43 1.35 -20.96 16.15
C ARG A 43 0.30 -20.92 15.03
N PRO A 44 -0.82 -21.65 15.15
CA PRO A 44 -1.87 -21.58 14.15
C PRO A 44 -2.43 -20.15 14.08
N ALA A 45 -2.60 -19.65 12.85
CA ALA A 45 -3.24 -18.37 12.60
C ALA A 45 -4.68 -18.42 13.14
N VAL A 46 -4.99 -17.54 14.10
CA VAL A 46 -6.34 -17.38 14.62
C VAL A 46 -7.20 -16.80 13.50
N ALA A 47 -8.23 -17.53 13.08
CA ALA A 47 -9.20 -17.08 12.11
C ALA A 47 -9.78 -15.72 12.55
N GLY A 48 -9.58 -14.68 11.73
CA GLY A 48 -10.11 -13.36 11.98
C GLY A 48 -11.63 -13.36 11.86
N ILE A 49 -12.31 -13.03 12.95
CA ILE A 49 -13.74 -12.73 12.95
C ILE A 49 -13.95 -11.53 12.03
N ALA A 50 -14.84 -11.65 11.05
CA ALA A 50 -15.31 -10.54 10.24
C ALA A 50 -16.16 -9.60 11.13
N GLN A 51 -15.49 -8.68 11.84
CA GLN A 51 -16.17 -7.60 12.54
C GLN A 51 -16.49 -6.47 11.56
N GLN A 52 -17.77 -6.30 11.27
CA GLN A 52 -18.32 -5.10 10.67
C GLN A 52 -18.09 -3.91 11.63
N GLN A 53 -17.59 -2.82 11.08
CA GLN A 53 -17.08 -1.67 11.84
C GLN A 53 -18.22 -0.89 12.49
N VAL A 54 -18.22 -0.78 13.81
CA VAL A 54 -18.91 0.29 14.54
C VAL A 54 -17.80 1.18 15.12
N ARG A 55 -17.66 2.42 14.65
CA ARG A 55 -16.67 3.38 15.20
C ARG A 55 -17.04 3.68 16.65
N GLY A 56 -16.37 3.02 17.59
CA GLY A 56 -16.51 3.25 19.02
C GLY A 56 -15.24 3.86 19.62
N VAL A 57 -15.44 4.96 20.33
CA VAL A 57 -14.62 5.56 21.40
C VAL A 57 -13.26 6.18 20.99
N LYS A 58 -13.12 7.48 21.31
CA LYS A 58 -11.94 8.32 21.10
C LYS A 58 -10.66 7.68 21.67
N THR A 59 -9.83 7.08 20.81
CA THR A 59 -8.38 7.08 20.99
C THR A 59 -7.87 8.44 20.53
N ILE A 60 -7.18 9.18 21.41
CA ILE A 60 -6.51 10.44 21.05
C ILE A 60 -5.33 10.06 20.15
N ASP A 61 -5.52 10.24 18.85
CA ASP A 61 -4.52 10.02 17.81
C ASP A 61 -4.06 11.39 17.32
N PHE A 62 -2.80 11.74 17.61
CA PHE A 62 -2.21 13.00 17.16
C PHE A 62 -1.70 12.85 15.73
N ALA A 63 -2.65 12.68 14.81
CA ALA A 63 -2.42 12.54 13.37
C ALA A 63 -2.69 13.85 12.60
N GLY A 64 -2.71 15.01 13.27
CA GLY A 64 -2.87 16.31 12.60
C GLY A 64 -4.33 16.65 12.24
N VAL A 65 -5.27 16.28 13.09
CA VAL A 65 -6.69 16.67 12.98
C VAL A 65 -6.98 17.93 13.80
N PRO A 66 -8.08 18.67 13.51
CA PRO A 66 -8.58 19.74 14.41
C PRO A 66 -8.68 19.29 15.87
N GLU A 67 -8.89 17.99 16.07
CA GLU A 67 -8.93 17.30 17.35
C GLU A 67 -7.64 17.51 18.19
N ASP A 68 -6.47 17.63 17.56
CA ASP A 68 -5.20 17.91 18.26
C ASP A 68 -5.26 19.31 18.88
N SER A 69 -5.61 20.31 18.08
CA SER A 69 -5.76 21.70 18.50
C SER A 69 -6.87 21.87 19.55
N GLU A 70 -7.98 21.14 19.40
CA GLU A 70 -9.12 21.16 20.33
C GLU A 70 -8.79 20.47 21.67
N THR A 71 -8.01 19.39 21.65
CA THR A 71 -7.63 18.64 22.86
C THR A 71 -6.40 19.23 23.55
N TRP A 72 -5.58 19.99 22.84
CA TRP A 72 -4.34 20.57 23.36
C TRP A 72 -4.51 21.36 24.66
N PRO A 73 -5.53 22.24 24.84
CA PRO A 73 -5.73 22.97 26.10
C PRO A 73 -5.94 22.05 27.31
N ALA A 74 -6.53 20.86 27.12
CA ALA A 74 -6.71 19.89 28.19
C ALA A 74 -5.44 19.08 28.49
N ILE A 75 -4.56 18.92 27.50
CA ILE A 75 -3.38 18.07 27.56
C ILE A 75 -2.15 18.85 28.04
N LYS A 76 -1.95 20.08 27.55
CA LYS A 76 -0.80 20.94 27.91
C LYS A 76 -0.57 21.05 29.43
N PRO A 77 -1.60 21.28 30.29
CA PRO A 77 -1.41 21.36 31.73
C PRO A 77 -0.94 20.05 32.39
N GLN A 78 -1.13 18.92 31.71
CA GLN A 78 -0.74 17.60 32.22
C GLN A 78 0.71 17.25 31.88
N LEU A 79 1.38 18.04 31.02
CA LEU A 79 2.77 17.84 30.61
C LEU A 79 3.73 18.43 31.66
N THR A 80 4.00 17.65 32.70
CA THR A 80 4.92 18.02 33.78
C THR A 80 6.37 17.60 33.47
N LYS A 81 7.34 18.28 34.10
CA LYS A 81 8.77 17.95 34.03
C LYS A 81 9.06 16.45 34.10
N GLY A 82 9.94 15.98 33.23
CA GLY A 82 10.38 14.58 33.15
C GLY A 82 9.45 13.67 32.33
N LYS A 83 8.26 14.13 31.95
CA LYS A 83 7.42 13.44 30.97
C LYS A 83 8.03 13.52 29.56
N THR A 84 7.50 12.68 28.69
CA THR A 84 7.80 12.66 27.25
C THR A 84 6.49 12.79 26.50
N LEU A 85 6.43 13.73 25.58
CA LEU A 85 5.33 13.91 24.64
C LEU A 85 5.65 13.16 23.35
N TYR A 86 4.73 12.32 22.91
CA TYR A 86 4.85 11.49 21.73
C TYR A 86 3.84 11.91 20.67
N PHE A 87 4.29 11.94 19.41
CA PHE A 87 3.45 12.13 18.23
C PHE A 87 3.56 10.95 17.26
N SER A 88 2.42 10.49 16.73
CA SER A 88 2.35 9.51 15.64
C SER A 88 2.61 10.13 14.27
N HIS A 89 2.51 11.46 14.16
CA HIS A 89 2.83 12.27 12.99
C HIS A 89 3.27 13.68 13.42
N GLY A 90 4.24 14.29 12.74
CA GLY A 90 4.82 15.57 13.15
C GLY A 90 3.97 16.81 12.85
N PHE A 91 2.77 16.64 12.27
CA PHE A 91 1.97 17.73 11.70
C PHE A 91 1.77 18.90 12.66
N SER A 92 1.28 18.60 13.86
CA SER A 92 0.88 19.59 14.86
C SER A 92 2.03 20.51 15.31
N PRO A 93 3.19 20.00 15.77
CA PRO A 93 4.31 20.85 16.14
C PRO A 93 5.01 21.53 14.95
N VAL A 94 5.03 20.92 13.76
CA VAL A 94 5.63 21.54 12.55
C VAL A 94 4.80 22.75 12.09
N PHE A 95 3.47 22.66 12.12
CA PHE A 95 2.56 23.73 11.73
C PHE A 95 1.90 24.41 12.92
N LYS A 96 2.64 24.59 14.03
CA LYS A 96 2.14 25.16 15.29
C LYS A 96 1.47 26.53 15.15
N ASP A 97 1.86 27.32 14.16
CA ASP A 97 1.29 28.65 13.91
C ASP A 97 -0.16 28.56 13.41
N VAL A 98 -0.56 27.41 12.88
CA VAL A 98 -1.93 27.12 12.43
C VAL A 98 -2.65 26.23 13.44
N THR A 99 -1.98 25.24 14.02
CA THR A 99 -2.60 24.29 14.97
C THR A 99 -2.69 24.81 16.40
N ASN A 100 -1.91 25.84 16.76
CA ASN A 100 -1.76 26.33 18.13
C ASN A 100 -1.23 25.28 19.13
N VAL A 101 -0.61 24.20 18.64
CA VAL A 101 0.03 23.17 19.47
C VAL A 101 1.45 23.60 19.82
N ASP A 102 1.55 24.49 20.82
CA ASP A 102 2.82 24.97 21.36
C ASP A 102 3.32 24.07 22.50
N VAL A 103 4.27 23.18 22.18
CA VAL A 103 4.84 22.17 23.09
C VAL A 103 5.69 22.79 24.22
N PRO A 104 5.61 22.28 25.47
CA PRO A 104 6.44 22.78 26.57
C PRO A 104 7.94 22.54 26.34
N LYS A 105 8.78 23.43 26.89
CA LYS A 105 10.24 23.39 26.73
C LYS A 105 10.97 22.48 27.72
N ASP A 106 10.27 21.93 28.70
CA ASP A 106 10.81 21.18 29.85
C ASP A 106 10.45 19.68 29.83
N VAL A 107 9.98 19.17 28.69
CA VAL A 107 9.66 17.75 28.45
C VAL A 107 10.36 17.23 27.20
N ASP A 108 10.64 15.93 27.10
CA ASP A 108 11.09 15.41 25.80
C ASP A 108 9.94 15.43 24.80
N VAL A 109 10.23 15.68 23.52
CA VAL A 109 9.24 15.62 22.43
C VAL A 109 9.78 14.72 21.34
N ILE A 110 9.08 13.61 21.11
CA ILE A 110 9.50 12.54 20.21
C ILE A 110 8.41 12.17 19.22
N LEU A 111 8.80 11.52 18.13
CA LEU A 111 7.91 10.97 17.13
C LEU A 111 8.30 9.55 16.79
N VAL A 112 7.29 8.72 16.59
CA VAL A 112 7.39 7.39 15.96
C VAL A 112 6.16 7.24 15.07
N ALA A 113 6.39 7.25 13.76
CA ALA A 113 5.34 7.24 12.74
C ALA A 113 5.41 5.95 11.90
N PRO A 114 4.57 4.94 12.19
CA PRO A 114 4.40 3.77 11.32
C PRO A 114 3.89 4.15 9.93
N LYS A 115 4.50 3.59 8.88
CA LYS A 115 4.20 3.94 7.50
C LYS A 115 3.05 3.11 6.94
N GLY A 116 1.90 3.16 7.62
CA GLY A 116 0.65 2.58 7.17
C GLY A 116 -0.46 2.69 8.21
N SER A 117 -1.67 2.28 7.82
CA SER A 117 -2.86 2.43 8.67
C SER A 117 -2.72 1.73 10.03
N GLY A 118 -3.36 2.27 11.07
CA GLY A 118 -3.38 1.63 12.40
C GLY A 118 -3.89 0.17 12.38
N ARG A 119 -4.79 -0.16 11.44
CA ARG A 119 -5.25 -1.55 11.24
C ARG A 119 -4.14 -2.44 10.71
N THR A 120 -3.34 -1.94 9.77
CA THR A 120 -2.18 -2.66 9.22
C THR A 120 -1.13 -2.86 10.31
N VAL A 121 -0.81 -1.82 11.08
CA VAL A 121 0.10 -1.90 12.22
C VAL A 121 -0.34 -3.01 13.17
N ARG A 122 -1.62 -3.00 13.59
CA ARG A 122 -2.15 -4.00 14.52
C ARG A 122 -2.17 -5.41 13.94
N SER A 123 -2.54 -5.56 12.67
CA SER A 123 -2.67 -6.88 12.04
C SER A 123 -1.30 -7.53 11.87
N LEU A 124 -0.32 -6.79 11.35
CA LEU A 124 1.06 -7.28 11.21
C LEU A 124 1.67 -7.63 12.56
N PHE A 125 1.50 -6.79 13.59
CA PHE A 125 1.99 -7.07 14.94
C PHE A 125 1.49 -8.44 15.45
N ARG A 126 0.21 -8.75 15.23
CA ARG A 126 -0.38 -10.03 15.64
C ARG A 126 0.15 -11.23 14.84
N GLU A 127 0.59 -10.99 13.61
CA GLU A 127 1.25 -12.00 12.75
C GLU A 127 2.74 -12.18 13.10
N GLY A 128 3.28 -11.45 14.07
CA GLY A 128 4.72 -11.45 14.37
C GLY A 128 5.55 -10.72 13.29
N ARG A 129 4.89 -9.86 12.51
CA ARG A 129 5.47 -9.00 11.49
C ARG A 129 5.37 -7.54 11.94
N GLY A 130 6.01 -6.64 11.22
CA GLY A 130 5.95 -5.21 11.50
C GLY A 130 6.03 -4.38 10.23
N ILE A 131 5.32 -3.26 10.20
CA ILE A 131 5.53 -2.22 9.19
C ILE A 131 6.70 -1.33 9.63
N ASN A 132 7.41 -0.71 8.69
CA ASN A 132 8.47 0.22 9.04
C ASN A 132 7.90 1.48 9.71
N SER A 133 8.72 2.12 10.54
CA SER A 133 8.39 3.42 11.13
C SER A 133 9.55 4.38 11.01
N SER A 134 9.26 5.64 10.74
CA SER A 134 10.22 6.71 11.00
C SER A 134 10.20 7.09 12.47
N TYR A 135 11.33 7.54 12.99
CA TYR A 135 11.40 8.16 14.32
C TYR A 135 12.14 9.49 14.26
N ALA A 136 11.77 10.41 15.14
CA ALA A 136 12.42 11.71 15.26
C ALA A 136 12.39 12.22 16.71
N VAL A 137 13.31 13.14 17.00
CA VAL A 137 13.35 13.90 18.25
C VAL A 137 13.21 15.37 17.88
N PHE A 138 12.18 16.02 18.42
CA PHE A 138 11.99 17.47 18.29
C PHE A 138 12.70 18.22 19.42
N GLN A 139 12.63 17.67 20.63
CA GLN A 139 13.25 18.26 21.82
C GLN A 139 13.76 17.14 22.73
N ASP A 140 15.01 17.25 23.17
CA ASP A 140 15.63 16.33 24.13
C ASP A 140 16.05 17.10 25.39
N VAL A 141 15.25 16.96 26.46
CA VAL A 141 15.48 17.60 27.76
C VAL A 141 16.23 16.66 28.70
N THR A 142 15.99 15.35 28.55
CA THR A 142 16.56 14.34 29.46
C THR A 142 17.88 13.74 28.97
N GLY A 143 18.25 13.96 27.70
CA GLY A 143 19.38 13.29 27.04
C GLY A 143 19.06 11.84 26.63
N LYS A 144 17.78 11.45 26.66
CA LYS A 144 17.30 10.09 26.37
C LYS A 144 16.15 10.04 25.36
N ALA A 145 15.80 11.16 24.74
CA ALA A 145 14.66 11.21 23.83
C ALA A 145 14.78 10.24 22.65
N GLU A 146 15.99 10.10 22.09
CA GLU A 146 16.23 9.17 20.98
C GLU A 146 16.06 7.70 21.40
N GLU A 147 16.60 7.30 22.55
CA GLU A 147 16.42 5.96 23.11
C GLU A 147 14.93 5.66 23.35
N LYS A 148 14.18 6.63 23.91
CA LYS A 148 12.74 6.50 24.14
C LYS A 148 11.96 6.32 22.83
N ALA A 149 12.30 7.08 21.78
CA ALA A 149 11.66 6.96 20.47
C ALA A 149 11.91 5.57 19.86
N GLN A 150 13.15 5.08 19.92
CA GLN A 150 13.49 3.75 19.43
C GLN A 150 12.79 2.65 20.23
N ALA A 151 12.78 2.75 21.56
CA ALA A 151 12.09 1.81 22.44
C ALA A 151 10.58 1.75 22.15
N LEU A 152 9.94 2.90 21.91
CA LEU A 152 8.54 2.97 21.53
C LEU A 152 8.27 2.28 20.19
N GLY A 153 9.13 2.51 19.19
CA GLY A 153 9.05 1.80 17.90
C GLY A 153 9.13 0.28 18.03
N VAL A 154 10.03 -0.22 18.89
CA VAL A 154 10.07 -1.65 19.21
C VAL A 154 8.78 -2.11 19.90
N ALA A 155 8.26 -1.33 20.85
CA ALA A 155 7.08 -1.68 21.63
C ALA A 155 5.80 -1.78 20.77
N ILE A 156 5.66 -0.95 19.74
CA ILE A 156 4.54 -1.03 18.78
C ILE A 156 4.77 -2.07 17.67
N GLY A 157 5.91 -2.76 17.69
CA GLY A 157 6.34 -3.80 16.75
C GLY A 157 6.61 -3.29 15.34
N SER A 158 7.26 -2.14 15.23
CA SER A 158 7.83 -1.69 13.97
C SER A 158 8.82 -2.74 13.44
N GLY A 159 8.73 -3.06 12.14
CA GLY A 159 9.63 -4.05 11.51
C GLY A 159 11.07 -3.56 11.44
N TYR A 160 11.25 -2.26 11.18
CA TYR A 160 12.51 -1.54 11.35
C TYR A 160 12.23 -0.06 11.56
N LEU A 161 13.23 0.65 12.09
CA LEU A 161 13.18 2.08 12.38
C LEU A 161 14.19 2.83 11.53
N TYR A 162 13.81 4.01 11.05
CA TYR A 162 14.72 4.92 10.36
C TYR A 162 14.58 6.35 10.89
N LYS A 163 15.71 7.03 11.07
CA LYS A 163 15.76 8.37 11.66
C LYS A 163 15.31 9.43 10.66
N THR A 164 14.55 10.40 11.13
CA THR A 164 14.16 11.60 10.38
C THR A 164 14.13 12.84 11.29
N THR A 165 13.66 13.97 10.78
CA THR A 165 13.22 15.13 11.59
C THR A 165 11.70 15.25 11.50
N PHE A 166 11.09 16.02 12.39
CA PHE A 166 9.64 16.27 12.34
C PHE A 166 9.22 16.87 10.99
N GLU A 167 9.97 17.85 10.47
CA GLU A 167 9.68 18.50 9.19
C GLU A 167 9.80 17.52 8.02
N LYS A 168 10.90 16.75 7.97
CA LYS A 168 11.11 15.77 6.90
C LYS A 168 10.04 14.68 6.93
N GLU A 169 9.65 14.23 8.11
CA GLU A 169 8.55 13.28 8.29
C GLU A 169 7.27 13.85 7.69
N VAL A 170 6.86 15.03 8.14
CA VAL A 170 5.61 15.66 7.72
C VAL A 170 5.56 15.93 6.23
N TYR A 171 6.63 16.50 5.68
CA TYR A 171 6.66 16.81 4.25
C TYR A 171 6.61 15.54 3.42
N SER A 172 7.37 14.50 3.80
CA SER A 172 7.39 13.24 3.06
C SER A 172 6.05 12.50 3.12
N ASP A 173 5.38 12.53 4.27
CA ASP A 173 4.14 11.80 4.52
C ASP A 173 2.98 12.44 3.75
N LEU A 174 2.74 13.74 3.96
CA LEU A 174 1.68 14.48 3.27
C LEU A 174 1.87 14.51 1.75
N TYR A 175 3.11 14.62 1.28
CA TYR A 175 3.47 14.53 -0.14
C TYR A 175 3.20 13.13 -0.70
N GLY A 176 3.58 12.08 0.03
CA GLY A 176 3.41 10.69 -0.40
C GLY A 176 1.94 10.29 -0.56
N GLU A 177 1.11 10.65 0.42
CA GLU A 177 -0.35 10.38 0.41
C GLU A 177 -1.04 11.01 -0.81
N ARG A 178 -0.75 12.27 -1.09
CA ARG A 178 -1.28 12.99 -2.26
C ARG A 178 -0.70 12.44 -3.57
N GLY A 179 0.57 12.06 -3.54
CA GLY A 179 1.29 11.45 -4.66
C GLY A 179 0.94 9.98 -4.84
N CYS A 180 1.96 9.12 -4.83
CA CYS A 180 1.82 7.73 -5.26
C CYS A 180 1.05 6.80 -4.30
N LEU A 181 0.75 7.22 -3.07
CA LEU A 181 0.12 6.33 -2.08
C LEU A 181 -1.41 6.34 -2.14
N MET A 182 -2.04 7.49 -2.42
CA MET A 182 -3.51 7.59 -2.47
C MET A 182 -4.00 8.38 -3.70
N GLY A 183 -3.68 9.67 -3.78
CA GLY A 183 -4.26 10.56 -4.80
C GLY A 183 -3.83 10.21 -6.23
N GLY A 184 -2.52 10.16 -6.48
CA GLY A 184 -1.94 9.89 -7.79
C GLY A 184 -2.27 8.50 -8.32
N ILE A 185 -2.28 7.47 -7.47
CA ILE A 185 -2.65 6.11 -7.89
C ILE A 185 -4.13 6.01 -8.26
N HIS A 186 -5.04 6.65 -7.51
CA HIS A 186 -6.45 6.68 -7.85
C HIS A 186 -6.67 7.41 -9.18
N GLY A 187 -6.05 8.58 -9.38
CA GLY A 187 -6.13 9.34 -10.63
C GLY A 187 -5.61 8.55 -11.84
N MET A 188 -4.50 7.82 -11.68
CA MET A 188 -3.95 6.97 -12.74
C MET A 188 -4.91 5.85 -13.14
N PHE A 189 -5.51 5.16 -12.15
CA PHE A 189 -6.50 4.12 -12.42
C PHE A 189 -7.75 4.66 -13.13
N LEU A 190 -8.26 5.81 -12.70
CA LEU A 190 -9.42 6.43 -13.34
C LEU A 190 -9.13 6.80 -14.80
N ALA A 191 -8.02 7.50 -15.05
CA ALA A 191 -7.67 7.94 -16.40
C ALA A 191 -7.53 6.76 -17.37
N GLN A 192 -6.86 5.67 -16.96
CA GLN A 192 -6.72 4.50 -17.82
C GLN A 192 -8.06 3.75 -17.99
N TYR A 193 -8.85 3.62 -16.92
CA TYR A 193 -10.16 2.98 -16.98
C TYR A 193 -11.09 3.71 -17.94
N GLU A 194 -11.19 5.04 -17.85
CA GLU A 194 -12.00 5.88 -18.74
C GLU A 194 -11.61 5.68 -20.21
N VAL A 195 -10.31 5.73 -20.53
CA VAL A 195 -9.78 5.52 -21.88
C VAL A 195 -10.18 4.15 -22.46
N LEU A 196 -10.18 3.09 -21.63
CA LEU A 196 -10.63 1.75 -22.05
C LEU A 196 -12.15 1.72 -22.29
N ARG A 197 -12.93 2.35 -21.40
CA ARG A 197 -14.40 2.39 -21.52
C ARG A 197 -14.85 3.16 -22.76
N GLU A 198 -14.21 4.29 -23.05
CA GLU A 198 -14.44 5.08 -24.28
C GLU A 198 -14.19 4.27 -25.56
N ARG A 199 -13.34 3.24 -25.49
CA ARG A 199 -12.98 2.37 -26.63
C ARG A 199 -13.78 1.07 -26.66
N GLY A 200 -14.83 0.96 -25.85
CA GLY A 200 -15.79 -0.13 -25.89
C GLY A 200 -15.39 -1.37 -25.09
N HIS A 201 -14.32 -1.32 -24.29
CA HIS A 201 -13.99 -2.41 -23.37
C HIS A 201 -15.04 -2.53 -22.28
N SER A 202 -15.38 -3.74 -21.84
CA SER A 202 -16.35 -3.93 -20.76
C SER A 202 -15.83 -3.39 -19.40
N PRO A 203 -16.72 -3.08 -18.43
CA PRO A 203 -16.31 -2.67 -17.09
C PRO A 203 -15.37 -3.68 -16.40
N SER A 204 -15.62 -4.98 -16.57
CA SER A 204 -14.78 -6.04 -16.00
C SER A 204 -13.39 -6.08 -16.62
N GLU A 205 -13.29 -5.95 -17.95
CA GLU A 205 -11.99 -5.91 -18.63
C GLU A 205 -11.23 -4.64 -18.22
N ALA A 206 -11.87 -3.48 -18.25
CA ALA A 206 -11.23 -2.23 -17.88
C ALA A 206 -10.76 -2.22 -16.40
N PHE A 207 -11.53 -2.81 -15.48
CA PHE A 207 -11.10 -2.96 -14.08
C PHE A 207 -9.93 -3.94 -13.95
N ASN A 208 -9.94 -5.04 -14.72
CA ASN A 208 -8.86 -6.03 -14.68
C ASN A 208 -7.53 -5.45 -15.16
N GLU A 209 -7.56 -4.75 -16.30
CA GLU A 209 -6.39 -4.12 -16.97
C GLU A 209 -5.91 -2.83 -16.27
N THR A 210 -6.48 -2.48 -15.11
CA THR A 210 -6.09 -1.31 -14.32
C THR A 210 -5.80 -1.68 -12.88
N VAL A 211 -6.81 -2.11 -12.12
CA VAL A 211 -6.72 -2.28 -10.66
C VAL A 211 -6.42 -3.71 -10.28
N GLU A 212 -7.10 -4.69 -10.88
CA GLU A 212 -7.00 -6.09 -10.44
C GLU A 212 -5.60 -6.64 -10.68
N GLU A 213 -5.10 -6.57 -11.91
CA GLU A 213 -3.79 -7.13 -12.25
C GLU A 213 -2.64 -6.36 -11.54
N ALA A 214 -2.77 -5.04 -11.43
CA ALA A 214 -1.83 -4.22 -10.68
C ALA A 214 -1.75 -4.67 -9.21
N THR A 215 -2.88 -4.81 -8.53
CA THR A 215 -2.90 -5.05 -7.07
C THR A 215 -2.78 -6.51 -6.67
N GLN A 216 -3.17 -7.47 -7.51
CA GLN A 216 -3.08 -8.90 -7.22
C GLN A 216 -1.79 -9.55 -7.75
N SER A 217 -1.16 -8.97 -8.77
CA SER A 217 0.03 -9.55 -9.41
C SER A 217 1.24 -8.61 -9.32
N LEU A 218 1.20 -7.47 -10.01
CA LEU A 218 2.41 -6.71 -10.29
C LEU A 218 2.96 -5.94 -9.07
N TYR A 219 2.09 -5.28 -8.31
CA TYR A 219 2.51 -4.51 -7.13
C TYR A 219 3.06 -5.40 -6.00
N PRO A 220 2.47 -6.57 -5.71
CA PRO A 220 3.11 -7.55 -4.82
C PRO A 220 4.53 -7.92 -5.25
N LEU A 221 4.79 -8.10 -6.55
CA LEU A 221 6.12 -8.40 -7.07
C LEU A 221 7.10 -7.23 -6.86
N ILE A 222 6.66 -6.00 -7.11
CA ILE A 222 7.47 -4.80 -6.86
C ILE A 222 7.81 -4.69 -5.37
N GLY A 223 6.82 -4.87 -4.50
CA GLY A 223 7.02 -4.79 -3.06
C GLY A 223 7.95 -5.88 -2.52
N ALA A 224 7.94 -7.07 -3.13
CA ALA A 224 8.79 -8.19 -2.73
C ALA A 224 10.22 -8.09 -3.28
N ASN A 225 10.38 -7.67 -4.54
CA ASN A 225 11.63 -7.85 -5.29
C ASN A 225 12.12 -6.63 -6.06
N GLY A 226 11.32 -5.56 -6.19
CA GLY A 226 11.66 -4.37 -6.97
C GLY A 226 11.11 -4.36 -8.40
N MET A 227 11.30 -3.21 -9.07
CA MET A 227 10.79 -2.93 -10.42
C MET A 227 11.49 -3.73 -11.51
N ASP A 228 12.80 -3.91 -11.38
CA ASP A 228 13.63 -4.71 -12.27
C ASP A 228 13.16 -6.16 -12.33
N TRP A 229 12.93 -6.77 -11.15
CA TRP A 229 12.38 -8.12 -11.07
C TRP A 229 11.02 -8.22 -11.76
N MET A 230 10.11 -7.27 -11.48
CA MET A 230 8.78 -7.25 -12.11
C MET A 230 8.90 -7.20 -13.64
N TYR A 231 9.81 -6.41 -14.20
CA TYR A 231 10.05 -6.36 -15.65
C TYR A 231 10.64 -7.65 -16.21
N GLU A 232 11.55 -8.30 -15.50
CA GLU A 232 12.13 -9.59 -15.92
C GLU A 232 11.09 -10.71 -15.97
N ALA A 233 10.14 -10.69 -15.03
CA ALA A 233 9.06 -11.67 -14.96
C ALA A 233 7.90 -11.44 -15.95
N CYS A 234 7.84 -10.27 -16.57
CA CYS A 234 6.87 -9.96 -17.61
C CYS A 234 7.32 -10.46 -19.00
N SER A 235 6.36 -10.62 -19.92
CA SER A 235 6.64 -10.96 -21.31
C SER A 235 7.56 -9.91 -21.97
N THR A 236 8.27 -10.31 -23.03
CA THR A 236 9.16 -9.40 -23.78
C THR A 236 8.43 -8.16 -24.30
N THR A 237 7.19 -8.33 -24.78
CA THR A 237 6.33 -7.23 -25.25
C THR A 237 5.95 -6.28 -24.13
N ALA A 238 5.46 -6.79 -22.99
CA ALA A 238 5.06 -5.98 -21.86
C ALA A 238 6.26 -5.20 -21.27
N ARG A 239 7.40 -5.89 -21.09
CA ARG A 239 8.64 -5.26 -20.59
C ARG A 239 9.10 -4.12 -21.50
N ARG A 240 9.19 -4.36 -22.82
CA ARG A 240 9.65 -3.33 -23.77
C ARG A 240 8.73 -2.12 -23.74
N GLY A 241 7.41 -2.36 -23.78
CA GLY A 241 6.40 -1.30 -23.69
C GLY A 241 6.51 -0.48 -22.41
N ALA A 242 6.57 -1.14 -21.24
CA ALA A 242 6.68 -0.43 -19.97
C ALA A 242 7.92 0.47 -19.89
N ILE A 243 9.09 -0.02 -20.34
CA ILE A 243 10.32 0.77 -20.34
C ILE A 243 10.22 1.95 -21.32
N ASP A 244 9.65 1.77 -22.51
CA ASP A 244 9.50 2.84 -23.51
C ASP A 244 8.56 3.96 -23.06
N TRP A 245 7.49 3.62 -22.33
CA TRP A 245 6.50 4.59 -21.86
C TRP A 245 6.90 5.27 -20.54
N THR A 246 7.81 4.68 -19.75
CA THR A 246 8.24 5.22 -18.45
C THR A 246 8.70 6.69 -18.51
N PRO A 247 9.55 7.14 -19.47
CA PRO A 247 9.94 8.54 -19.55
C PRO A 247 8.76 9.49 -19.75
N LYS A 248 7.77 9.12 -20.58
CA LYS A 248 6.58 9.95 -20.82
C LYS A 248 5.75 10.14 -19.55
N PHE A 249 5.50 9.06 -18.82
CA PHE A 249 4.79 9.14 -17.53
C PHE A 249 5.57 9.96 -16.51
N LYS A 250 6.88 9.73 -16.39
CA LYS A 250 7.74 10.49 -15.48
C LYS A 250 7.70 11.99 -15.78
N ASP A 251 7.82 12.37 -17.05
CA ASP A 251 7.87 13.77 -17.46
C ASP A 251 6.52 14.47 -17.30
N ALA A 252 5.40 13.74 -17.45
CA ALA A 252 4.06 14.26 -17.15
C ALA A 252 3.80 14.40 -15.64
N LEU A 253 4.29 13.47 -14.82
CA LEU A 253 4.02 13.43 -13.39
C LEU A 253 4.93 14.35 -12.58
N LYS A 254 6.20 14.51 -12.97
CA LYS A 254 7.19 15.27 -12.19
C LYS A 254 6.77 16.72 -11.91
N PRO A 255 6.19 17.49 -12.86
CA PRO A 255 5.69 18.83 -12.56
C PRO A 255 4.57 18.85 -11.51
N VAL A 256 3.65 17.89 -11.57
CA VAL A 256 2.57 17.73 -10.57
C VAL A 256 3.17 17.43 -9.20
N PHE A 257 4.13 16.50 -9.14
CA PHE A 257 4.82 16.15 -7.90
C PHE A 257 5.63 17.32 -7.31
N ASN A 258 6.26 18.14 -8.14
CA ASN A 258 6.89 19.38 -7.65
C ASN A 258 5.84 20.30 -7.01
N SER A 259 4.71 20.54 -7.68
CA SER A 259 3.64 21.37 -7.12
C SER A 259 3.08 20.81 -5.81
N LEU A 260 2.90 19.49 -5.71
CA LEU A 260 2.44 18.85 -4.48
C LEU A 260 3.45 19.08 -3.34
N TYR A 261 4.74 18.84 -3.59
CA TYR A 261 5.77 19.01 -2.56
C TYR A 261 5.87 20.46 -2.09
N ASP A 262 5.87 21.41 -3.03
CA ASP A 262 5.97 22.83 -2.71
C ASP A 262 4.76 23.31 -1.87
N SER A 263 3.54 22.89 -2.23
CA SER A 263 2.29 23.23 -1.51
C SER A 263 2.19 22.62 -0.10
N VAL A 264 2.86 21.49 0.14
CA VAL A 264 2.97 20.89 1.47
C VAL A 264 4.00 21.68 2.29
N ARG A 265 5.16 21.96 1.69
CA ARG A 265 6.27 22.63 2.36
C ARG A 265 5.93 24.07 2.76
N ASP A 266 5.21 24.80 1.92
CA ASP A 266 4.80 26.18 2.21
C ASP A 266 3.57 26.30 3.13
N GLY A 267 2.94 25.16 3.47
CA GLY A 267 1.80 25.08 4.37
C GLY A 267 0.44 25.36 3.72
N THR A 268 0.38 25.59 2.40
CA THR A 268 -0.88 25.78 1.67
C THR A 268 -1.82 24.58 1.83
N GLU A 269 -1.31 23.37 1.64
CA GLU A 269 -2.08 22.14 1.80
C GLU A 269 -2.52 21.89 3.24
N THR A 270 -1.66 22.23 4.20
CA THR A 270 -1.95 22.16 5.63
C THR A 270 -3.14 23.05 5.98
N LYS A 271 -3.09 24.32 5.57
CA LYS A 271 -4.17 25.28 5.81
C LYS A 271 -5.48 24.82 5.17
N ARG A 272 -5.44 24.41 3.90
CA ARG A 272 -6.60 23.88 3.18
C ARG A 272 -7.23 22.68 3.89
N SER A 273 -6.41 21.73 4.33
CA SER A 273 -6.87 20.51 5.02
C SER A 273 -7.52 20.85 6.37
N LEU A 274 -6.91 21.73 7.16
CA LEU A 274 -7.47 22.18 8.44
C LEU A 274 -8.77 22.95 8.25
N GLU A 275 -8.84 23.86 7.28
CA GLU A 275 -10.06 24.63 6.97
C GLU A 275 -11.21 23.72 6.54
N TYR A 276 -10.94 22.69 5.72
CA TYR A 276 -11.94 21.71 5.32
C TYR A 276 -12.39 20.82 6.49
N ASN A 277 -11.45 20.28 7.26
CA ASN A 277 -11.72 19.36 8.36
C ASN A 277 -12.42 20.04 9.55
N SER A 278 -12.27 21.36 9.70
CA SER A 278 -12.89 22.13 10.80
C SER A 278 -14.32 22.60 10.49
N GLN A 279 -14.86 22.30 9.30
CA GLN A 279 -16.22 22.72 8.95
C GLN A 279 -17.26 21.94 9.75
N LYS A 280 -18.32 22.63 10.19
CA LYS A 280 -19.40 22.00 10.99
C LYS A 280 -20.09 20.85 10.25
N ASP A 281 -20.15 20.95 8.92
CA ASP A 281 -20.74 19.97 8.01
C ASP A 281 -19.70 19.04 7.37
N TYR A 282 -18.45 19.01 7.87
CA TYR A 282 -17.36 18.16 7.35
C TYR A 282 -17.81 16.71 7.11
N ARG A 283 -18.48 16.09 8.10
CA ARG A 283 -18.93 14.69 8.00
C ARG A 283 -19.90 14.47 6.85
N GLN A 284 -20.77 15.44 6.58
CA GLN A 284 -21.77 15.36 5.52
C GLN A 284 -21.10 15.53 4.15
N LYS A 285 -20.22 16.53 4.01
CA LYS A 285 -19.43 16.77 2.79
C LYS A 285 -18.53 15.58 2.43
N PHE A 286 -17.79 15.07 3.41
CA PHE A 286 -16.92 13.91 3.21
C PHE A 286 -17.73 12.66 2.82
N GLU A 287 -18.89 12.42 3.44
CA GLU A 287 -19.72 11.27 3.07
C GLU A 287 -20.30 11.41 1.65
N ALA A 288 -20.64 12.63 1.21
CA ALA A 288 -21.05 12.89 -0.17
C ALA A 288 -19.91 12.58 -1.17
N GLU A 289 -18.69 13.05 -0.91
CA GLU A 289 -17.51 12.70 -1.73
C GLU A 289 -17.26 11.19 -1.76
N MET A 290 -17.40 10.51 -0.62
CA MET A 290 -17.26 9.06 -0.55
C MET A 290 -18.38 8.32 -1.29
N GLU A 291 -19.60 8.83 -1.27
CA GLU A 291 -20.71 8.28 -2.05
C GLU A 291 -20.45 8.40 -3.55
N GLU A 292 -19.94 9.54 -4.02
CA GLU A 292 -19.51 9.72 -5.40
C GLU A 292 -18.47 8.68 -5.80
N ILE A 293 -17.40 8.52 -4.99
CA ILE A 293 -16.35 7.53 -5.25
C ILE A 293 -16.92 6.11 -5.27
N ARG A 294 -17.74 5.72 -4.28
CA ARG A 294 -18.35 4.38 -4.24
C ARG A 294 -19.27 4.13 -5.45
N ASN A 295 -19.81 5.19 -6.04
CA ASN A 295 -20.70 5.11 -7.19
C ASN A 295 -20.01 5.06 -8.54
N LEU A 296 -18.70 5.32 -8.62
CA LEU A 296 -17.93 5.19 -9.85
C LEU A 296 -18.00 3.74 -10.39
N GLU A 297 -18.15 3.62 -11.72
CA GLU A 297 -18.30 2.33 -12.39
C GLU A 297 -17.12 1.39 -12.10
N ILE A 298 -15.88 1.91 -12.08
CA ILE A 298 -14.66 1.16 -11.74
C ILE A 298 -14.77 0.47 -10.37
N TRP A 299 -15.32 1.14 -9.36
CA TRP A 299 -15.39 0.60 -8.00
C TRP A 299 -16.58 -0.35 -7.81
N LYS A 300 -17.67 -0.16 -8.57
CA LYS A 300 -18.78 -1.12 -8.68
C LYS A 300 -18.33 -2.41 -9.37
N ALA A 301 -17.65 -2.30 -10.51
CA ALA A 301 -17.05 -3.44 -11.20
C ALA A 301 -16.04 -4.16 -10.31
N GLY A 302 -15.17 -3.41 -9.63
CA GLY A 302 -14.21 -3.95 -8.69
C GLY A 302 -14.84 -4.68 -7.51
N LYS A 303 -16.00 -4.21 -7.00
CA LYS A 303 -16.72 -4.95 -5.95
C LYS A 303 -17.17 -6.33 -6.44
N ALA A 304 -17.68 -6.42 -7.67
CA ALA A 304 -18.06 -7.69 -8.27
C ALA A 304 -16.83 -8.60 -8.49
N VAL A 305 -15.77 -8.10 -9.11
CA VAL A 305 -14.54 -8.87 -9.38
C VAL A 305 -13.91 -9.37 -8.07
N ARG A 306 -13.75 -8.50 -7.06
CA ARG A 306 -13.17 -8.90 -5.77
C ARG A 306 -14.00 -9.97 -5.07
N SER A 307 -15.32 -9.99 -5.24
CA SER A 307 -16.18 -11.01 -4.64
C SER A 307 -15.95 -12.42 -5.20
N LEU A 308 -15.39 -12.53 -6.40
CA LEU A 308 -15.10 -13.80 -7.06
C LEU A 308 -13.78 -14.43 -6.60
N ARG A 309 -12.96 -13.70 -5.83
CA ARG A 309 -11.63 -14.17 -5.44
C ARG A 309 -11.71 -15.41 -4.53
N PRO A 310 -10.88 -16.44 -4.76
CA PRO A 310 -10.96 -17.70 -4.00
C PRO A 310 -10.82 -17.53 -2.48
N GLU A 311 -10.02 -16.57 -2.00
CA GLU A 311 -9.81 -16.34 -0.57
C GLU A 311 -11.05 -15.82 0.17
N ASN A 312 -12.08 -15.37 -0.56
CA ASN A 312 -13.35 -14.91 -0.02
C ASN A 312 -14.39 -16.03 0.14
N GLN A 313 -14.12 -17.24 -0.35
CA GLN A 313 -15.03 -18.40 -0.26
C GLN A 313 -14.92 -19.17 1.07
N LYS A 314 -14.63 -18.47 2.17
CA LYS A 314 -14.45 -19.08 3.50
C LYS A 314 -15.76 -19.27 4.26
#